data_AF-A0A8J5D0H8-F1
#
_entry.id   AF-A0A8J5D0H8-F1
#
_cell.length_a   1.000
_cell.length_b   1.000
_cell.length_c   1.000
_cell.angle_alpha   90.00
_cell.angle_beta   90.00
_cell.angle_gamma   90.00
#
_symmetry.space_group_name_H-M   'P 1'
#
loop_
_entity.id
_entity.type
_entity.pdbx_description
1 polymer ?
#
loop_
_entity_poly.entity_id
_entity_poly.type
_entity_poly.pdbx_seq_one_letter_code
_entity_poly.pdbx_strand_id
1 'polypeptide(L)'
;MFRILRQELKWLQRHYQTTGGGGGGGAGAGGGGGEWAPLPRLLSWVGPCDLTFDGVTLEKNTSWLPEIVDLLHRLIRYTHNQYNSCLLSLFRGGQDHMAWAAEDHPALRHQPSIATLSLGQPES
;
A
#
# COMPACT_ATOMS: atom_id res chain seq x y z
N MET A 1 -0.27 -5.01 19.72
CA MET A 1 -0.43 -4.23 18.48
C MET A 1 -0.25 -5.07 17.22
N PHE A 2 0.96 -5.44 16.79
CA PHE A 2 1.17 -6.18 15.51
C PHE A 2 0.28 -7.42 15.35
N ARG A 3 0.19 -8.27 16.39
CA ARG A 3 -0.67 -9.47 16.38
C ARG A 3 -2.15 -9.15 16.12
N ILE A 4 -2.66 -8.07 16.73
CA ILE A 4 -4.06 -7.64 16.62
C ILE A 4 -4.33 -7.15 15.19
N LEU A 5 -3.48 -6.25 14.68
CA LEU A 5 -3.60 -5.77 13.29
C LEU A 5 -3.59 -6.92 12.28
N ARG A 6 -2.74 -7.93 12.51
CA ARG A 6 -2.65 -9.11 11.64
C ARG A 6 -3.93 -9.96 11.66
N GLN A 7 -4.62 -10.06 12.80
CA GLN A 7 -5.78 -10.93 12.97
C GLN A 7 -7.10 -10.24 12.60
N GLU A 8 -7.25 -8.97 12.96
CA GLU A 8 -8.53 -8.25 12.92
C GLU A 8 -8.75 -7.46 11.63
N LEU A 9 -7.69 -7.17 10.87
CA LEU A 9 -7.83 -6.45 9.60
C LEU A 9 -8.20 -7.37 8.45
N LYS A 10 -9.06 -6.86 7.57
CA LYS A 10 -9.29 -7.45 6.25
C LYS A 10 -8.04 -7.21 5.39
N TRP A 11 -7.29 -8.28 5.14
CA TRP A 11 -6.13 -8.29 4.28
C TRP A 11 -6.51 -8.71 2.86
N LEU A 12 -6.01 -7.97 1.87
CA LEU A 12 -6.31 -8.19 0.46
C LEU A 12 -5.02 -8.56 -0.29
N GLN A 13 -5.05 -9.71 -0.96
CA GLN A 13 -4.05 -10.07 -1.96
C GLN A 13 -4.46 -9.41 -3.29
N ARG A 14 -3.76 -8.35 -3.69
CA ARG A 14 -3.99 -7.70 -4.98
C ARG A 14 -3.02 -8.23 -6.03
N HIS A 15 -3.38 -7.99 -7.29
CA HIS A 15 -2.58 -8.35 -8.45
C HIS A 15 -2.34 -7.08 -9.27
N TYR A 16 -1.21 -7.00 -9.95
CA TYR A 16 -0.86 -5.93 -10.87
C TYR A 16 -0.57 -6.52 -12.24
N GLN A 17 -0.80 -5.75 -13.30
CA GLN A 17 -0.38 -6.14 -14.64
C GLN A 17 1.11 -5.90 -14.76
N THR A 18 1.86 -6.95 -15.08
CA THR A 18 3.24 -6.79 -15.52
C THR A 18 3.20 -6.19 -16.93
N THR A 19 3.92 -5.09 -17.14
CA THR A 19 4.26 -4.70 -18.52
C THR A 19 5.17 -5.78 -19.05
N GLY A 20 4.72 -6.57 -20.02
CA GLY A 20 5.55 -7.58 -20.70
C GLY A 20 6.90 -6.98 -21.05
N GLY A 21 7.97 -7.61 -20.57
CA GLY A 21 9.33 -7.06 -20.61
C GLY A 21 9.73 -6.61 -22.02
N GLY A 22 10.26 -5.39 -22.11
CA GLY A 22 10.75 -4.81 -23.35
C GLY A 22 11.52 -3.53 -23.07
N GLY A 23 12.69 -3.65 -22.44
CA GLY A 23 13.69 -2.60 -22.55
C GLY A 23 14.12 -2.48 -24.02
N GLY A 24 13.85 -1.31 -24.62
CA GLY A 24 14.42 -0.93 -25.93
C GLY A 24 13.40 -0.58 -27.00
N GLY A 25 13.12 0.73 -27.10
CA GLY A 25 12.84 1.50 -28.33
C GLY A 25 11.98 0.88 -29.44
N GLY A 26 10.82 1.48 -29.69
CA GLY A 26 10.15 1.36 -30.99
C GLY A 26 8.66 1.66 -30.91
N ALA A 27 8.22 2.72 -31.57
CA ALA A 27 6.82 3.04 -31.77
C ALA A 27 6.11 1.90 -32.53
N GLY A 28 5.00 1.41 -31.97
CA GLY A 28 4.15 0.43 -32.63
C GLY A 28 2.92 0.11 -31.78
N ALA A 29 1.74 0.46 -32.29
CA ALA A 29 0.47 0.02 -31.74
C ALA A 29 0.40 -1.52 -31.76
N GLY A 30 0.24 -2.15 -30.59
CA GLY A 30 0.10 -3.60 -30.46
C GLY A 30 -0.29 -3.99 -29.05
N GLY A 31 -1.37 -4.74 -28.89
CA GLY A 31 -1.96 -5.14 -27.60
C GLY A 31 -0.94 -5.80 -26.68
N GLY A 32 -0.65 -5.16 -25.56
CA GLY A 32 0.24 -5.68 -24.53
C GLY A 32 -0.44 -6.76 -23.71
N GLY A 33 -0.11 -8.02 -23.98
CA GLY A 33 -0.45 -9.16 -23.12
C GLY A 33 0.34 -9.12 -21.83
N GLY A 34 -0.04 -8.25 -20.90
CA GLY A 34 0.51 -8.25 -19.54
C GLY A 34 -0.04 -9.42 -18.74
N GLU A 35 0.84 -10.15 -18.04
CA GLU A 35 0.42 -11.19 -17.10
C GLU A 35 0.03 -10.54 -15.76
N TRP A 36 -1.00 -11.07 -15.10
CA TRP A 36 -1.38 -10.63 -13.77
C TRP A 36 -0.52 -11.35 -12.72
N ALA A 37 0.35 -10.60 -12.05
CA ALA A 37 1.16 -11.12 -10.96
C ALA A 37 0.61 -10.67 -9.60
N PRO A 38 0.61 -11.53 -8.56
CA PRO A 38 0.24 -11.11 -7.22
C PRO A 38 1.24 -10.09 -6.68
N LEU A 39 0.76 -9.05 -5.99
CA LEU A 39 1.64 -8.19 -5.21
C LEU A 39 2.33 -9.03 -4.13
N PRO A 40 3.65 -8.92 -3.95
CA PRO A 40 4.39 -9.68 -2.95
C PRO A 40 4.22 -9.04 -1.55
N ARG A 41 2.96 -8.80 -1.16
CA ARG A 41 2.50 -8.27 0.14
C ARG A 41 0.98 -8.35 0.20
N LEU A 42 0.44 -8.44 1.41
CA LEU A 42 -0.98 -8.20 1.64
C LEU A 42 -1.21 -6.73 1.99
N LEU A 43 -2.32 -6.17 1.52
CA LEU A 43 -2.66 -4.77 1.75
C LEU A 43 -3.97 -4.66 2.54
N SER A 44 -4.05 -3.66 3.42
CA SER A 44 -5.30 -3.20 4.02
C SER A 44 -5.34 -1.68 3.96
N TRP A 45 -6.45 -1.11 3.52
CA TRP A 45 -6.63 0.33 3.40
C TRP A 45 -7.70 0.80 4.38
N VAL A 46 -7.32 1.64 5.34
CA VAL A 46 -8.25 2.25 6.29
C VAL A 46 -8.33 3.73 5.98
N GLY A 47 -9.51 4.21 5.57
CA GLY A 47 -9.65 5.57 5.08
C GLY A 47 -11.09 5.96 4.76
N PRO A 48 -11.33 7.22 4.37
CA PRO A 48 -12.68 7.75 4.15
C PRO A 48 -13.33 7.26 2.84
N CYS A 49 -12.52 6.97 1.82
CA CYS A 49 -12.92 6.54 0.48
C CYS A 49 -12.01 5.41 -0.01
N ASP A 50 -12.40 4.73 -1.08
CA ASP A 50 -11.55 3.72 -1.72
C ASP A 50 -10.26 4.36 -2.27
N LEU A 51 -9.18 3.59 -2.26
CA LEU A 51 -7.89 4.03 -2.79
C LEU A 51 -7.59 3.26 -4.08
N THR A 52 -7.37 3.97 -5.18
CA THR A 52 -6.93 3.37 -6.44
C THR A 52 -5.54 3.89 -6.82
N PHE A 53 -4.60 2.99 -7.06
CA PHE A 53 -3.24 3.28 -7.51
C PHE A 53 -2.78 2.23 -8.52
N ASP A 54 -2.08 2.63 -9.59
CA ASP A 54 -1.47 1.71 -10.58
C ASP A 54 -2.41 0.56 -11.05
N GLY A 55 -3.68 0.87 -11.29
CA GLY A 55 -4.69 -0.10 -11.71
C GLY A 55 -5.20 -1.04 -10.59
N VAL A 56 -4.70 -0.89 -9.36
CA VAL A 56 -5.13 -1.61 -8.16
C VAL A 56 -6.10 -0.76 -7.35
N THR A 57 -7.28 -1.28 -7.05
CA THR A 57 -8.24 -0.64 -6.15
C THR A 57 -8.29 -1.36 -4.79
N LEU A 58 -8.13 -0.62 -3.70
CA LEU A 58 -8.36 -1.05 -2.34
C LEU A 58 -9.67 -0.44 -1.84
N GLU A 59 -10.62 -1.32 -1.49
CA GLU A 59 -11.86 -0.91 -0.83
C GLU A 59 -11.53 -0.33 0.53
N LYS A 60 -12.22 0.75 0.92
CA LYS A 60 -12.08 1.31 2.26
C LYS A 60 -12.48 0.29 3.31
N ASN A 61 -11.59 0.07 4.25
CA ASN A 61 -11.89 -0.63 5.48
C ASN A 61 -12.37 0.39 6.51
N THR A 62 -13.62 0.24 6.97
CA THR A 62 -14.20 1.08 8.02
C THR A 62 -13.78 0.65 9.43
N SER A 63 -13.04 -0.45 9.57
CA SER A 63 -12.53 -0.96 10.84
C SER A 63 -11.34 -0.13 11.33
N TRP A 64 -11.64 1.03 11.91
CA TRP A 64 -10.71 1.83 12.70
C TRP A 64 -10.43 1.15 14.03
N LEU A 65 -9.52 0.17 14.02
CA LEU A 65 -9.10 -0.51 15.25
C LEU A 65 -8.46 0.49 16.23
N PRO A 66 -8.68 0.35 17.55
CA PRO A 66 -8.11 1.25 18.55
C PRO A 66 -6.60 1.43 18.42
N GLU A 67 -5.87 0.38 18.01
CA GLU A 67 -4.44 0.41 17.75
C GLU A 67 -4.05 1.34 16.60
N ILE A 68 -4.85 1.38 15.53
CA ILE A 68 -4.62 2.27 14.38
C ILE A 68 -4.87 3.72 14.81
N VAL A 69 -5.95 3.94 15.56
CA VAL A 69 -6.29 5.28 16.06
C VAL A 69 -5.22 5.79 17.03
N ASP A 70 -4.72 4.96 17.95
CA ASP A 70 -3.63 5.33 18.86
C ASP A 70 -2.34 5.67 18.11
N LEU A 71 -1.99 4.88 17.08
CA LEU A 71 -0.84 5.18 16.22
C LEU A 71 -0.99 6.53 15.49
N LEU A 72 -2.16 6.80 14.91
CA LEU A 72 -2.43 8.08 14.27
C LEU A 72 -2.33 9.24 15.26
N HIS A 73 -2.93 9.14 16.44
CA HIS A 73 -2.82 10.18 17.46
C HIS A 73 -1.37 10.41 17.91
N ARG A 74 -0.55 9.36 18.04
CA ARG A 74 0.89 9.50 18.33
C ARG A 74 1.62 10.20 17.20
N LEU A 75 1.35 9.84 15.95
CA LEU A 75 1.95 10.49 14.79
C LEU A 75 1.56 11.97 14.72
N ILE A 76 0.27 12.30 14.86
CA ILE A 76 -0.23 13.69 14.88
C ILE A 76 0.48 14.51 15.96
N ARG A 77 0.63 13.96 17.17
CA ARG A 77 1.33 14.66 18.27
C ARG A 77 2.82 14.84 18.00
N TYR A 78 3.46 13.89 17.33
CA TYR A 78 4.90 13.91 17.09
C TYR A 78 5.29 14.78 15.90
N THR A 79 4.52 14.72 14.81
CA THR A 79 4.83 15.42 13.56
C THR A 79 4.10 16.75 13.41
N HIS A 80 3.11 17.01 14.27
CA HIS A 80 2.19 18.16 14.17
C HIS A 80 1.40 18.22 12.85
N ASN A 81 1.34 17.11 12.11
CA ASN A 81 0.57 16.99 10.87
C ASN A 81 -0.73 16.21 11.10
N GLN A 82 -1.72 16.42 10.25
CA GLN A 82 -2.96 15.66 10.26
C GLN A 82 -2.87 14.45 9.34
N TYR A 83 -3.47 13.34 9.76
CA TYR A 83 -3.58 12.11 8.98
C TYR A 83 -5.02 11.61 9.08
N ASN A 84 -5.57 11.15 7.96
CA ASN A 84 -6.97 10.69 7.86
C ASN A 84 -7.09 9.29 7.24
N SER A 85 -5.97 8.66 6.93
CA SER A 85 -5.93 7.37 6.26
C SER A 85 -4.65 6.61 6.56
N CYS A 86 -4.71 5.28 6.48
CA CYS A 86 -3.58 4.39 6.69
C CYS A 86 -3.60 3.26 5.64
N LEU A 87 -2.51 3.16 4.88
CA LEU A 87 -2.21 1.99 4.08
C LEU A 87 -1.32 1.04 4.89
N LEU A 88 -1.84 -0.14 5.20
CA LEU A 88 -1.09 -1.18 5.89
C LEU A 88 -0.57 -2.20 4.88
N SER A 89 0.73 -2.46 4.94
CA SER A 89 1.40 -3.51 4.16
C SER A 89 1.87 -4.61 5.10
N LEU A 90 1.45 -5.85 4.84
CA LEU A 90 1.90 -7.03 5.59
C LEU A 90 2.76 -7.92 4.69
N PHE A 91 4.03 -8.03 5.09
CA PHE A 91 5.02 -8.94 4.52
C PHE A 91 5.01 -10.24 5.33
N ARG A 92 4.69 -11.36 4.69
CA ARG A 92 4.48 -12.66 5.34
C ARG A 92 5.78 -13.45 5.55
N GLY A 93 6.85 -13.11 4.81
CA GLY A 93 8.16 -13.74 4.86
C GLY A 93 9.07 -13.22 3.75
N GLY A 94 10.29 -13.78 3.61
CA GLY A 94 11.35 -13.25 2.72
C GLY A 94 11.11 -13.30 1.21
N GLN A 95 9.93 -13.74 0.75
CA GLN A 95 9.51 -13.63 -0.66
C GLN A 95 8.64 -12.38 -0.89
N ASP A 96 8.04 -11.86 0.18
CA ASP A 96 7.29 -10.61 0.13
C ASP A 96 8.29 -9.44 0.16
N HIS A 97 8.13 -8.47 -0.72
CA HIS A 97 9.03 -7.32 -0.84
C HIS A 97 8.26 -6.08 -1.31
N MET A 98 8.84 -4.90 -1.09
CA MET A 98 8.28 -3.69 -1.68
C MET A 98 8.58 -3.68 -3.18
N ALA A 99 7.70 -4.27 -3.99
CA ALA A 99 7.74 -4.05 -5.43
C ALA A 99 7.63 -2.53 -5.68
N TRP A 100 8.66 -1.99 -6.33
CA TRP A 100 8.84 -0.58 -6.69
C TRP A 100 7.50 0.08 -7.05
N ALA A 101 7.07 1.04 -6.24
CA ALA A 101 6.01 1.96 -6.61
C ALA A 101 6.71 3.24 -7.07
N ALA A 102 6.53 3.60 -8.35
CA ALA A 102 6.92 4.92 -8.81
C ALA A 102 6.12 5.95 -7.98
N GLU A 103 6.81 6.91 -7.39
CA GLU A 103 6.28 7.88 -6.41
C GLU A 103 5.21 8.84 -6.96
N ASP A 104 4.70 8.62 -8.17
CA ASP A 104 3.83 9.56 -8.89
C ASP A 104 2.34 9.26 -8.69
N HIS A 105 1.93 9.02 -7.45
CA HIS A 105 0.52 8.84 -7.12
C HIS A 105 -0.23 10.19 -7.21
N PRO A 106 -1.33 10.31 -7.98
CA PRO A 106 -2.10 11.55 -8.11
C PRO A 106 -2.57 12.14 -6.77
N ALA A 107 -2.95 11.30 -5.80
CA ALA A 107 -3.33 11.75 -4.45
C ALA A 107 -2.16 12.30 -3.61
N LEU A 108 -0.90 12.09 -4.03
CA LEU A 108 0.30 12.64 -3.38
C LEU A 108 0.80 13.94 -4.05
N ARG A 109 0.17 14.37 -5.16
CA ARG A 109 0.56 15.57 -5.93
C ARG A 109 0.41 16.89 -5.16
N HIS A 110 -0.28 16.87 -4.02
CA HIS A 110 -0.40 18.01 -3.11
C HIS A 110 0.62 18.03 -1.97
N GLN A 111 1.65 17.17 -2.00
CA GLN A 111 2.62 16.98 -0.90
C GLN A 111 1.95 16.71 0.46
N PRO A 112 1.01 15.75 0.58
CA PRO A 112 0.50 15.38 1.88
C PRO A 112 1.64 14.84 2.73
N SER A 113 1.65 15.15 4.04
CA SER A 113 2.61 14.57 4.96
C SER A 113 2.40 13.06 5.01
N ILE A 114 3.39 12.30 4.54
CA ILE A 114 3.41 10.83 4.65
C ILE A 114 4.24 10.47 5.87
N ALA A 115 3.69 9.61 6.73
CA ALA A 115 4.45 9.00 7.82
C ALA A 115 4.45 7.48 7.63
N THR A 116 5.64 6.89 7.60
CA THR A 116 5.82 5.44 7.46
C THR A 116 6.32 4.87 8.79
N LEU A 117 5.65 3.83 9.27
CA LEU A 117 6.00 3.10 10.47
C LEU A 117 6.16 1.61 10.13
N SER A 118 7.30 1.04 10.49
CA SER A 118 7.55 -0.40 10.34
C SER A 118 7.40 -1.08 11.71
N LEU A 119 6.63 -2.16 11.75
CA LEU A 119 6.33 -2.94 12.96
C LEU A 119 6.63 -4.41 12.69
N GLY A 120 7.58 -5.00 13.40
CA GLY A 120 7.94 -6.42 13.22
C GLY A 120 9.44 -6.67 13.30
N GLN A 121 9.87 -7.80 12.74
CA GLN A 121 11.30 -8.08 12.57
C GLN A 121 11.90 -7.17 11.50
N PRO A 122 13.19 -6.78 11.63
CA PRO A 122 13.91 -6.13 10.54
C PRO A 122 13.87 -7.05 9.31
N GLU A 123 13.65 -6.48 8.12
CA GLU A 123 13.90 -7.20 6.89
C GLU A 123 15.37 -7.63 6.89
N SER A 124 15.62 -8.94 6.78
CA SER A 124 16.97 -9.54 6.73
C SER A 124 17.29 -10.02 5.33
#